data_AF-A0A959PG90-F1
#
_entry.id   AF-A0A959PG90-F1
#
_cell.length_a   1.000
_cell.length_b   1.000
_cell.length_c   1.000
_cell.angle_alpha   90.00
_cell.angle_beta   90.00
_cell.angle_gamma   90.00
#
_symmetry.space_group_name_H-M   'P 1'
#
loop_
_entity.id
_entity.type
_entity.pdbx_description
1 polymer ?
#
loop_
_entity_poly.entity_id
_entity_poly.type
_entity_poly.pdbx_seq_one_letter_code
_entity_poly.pdbx_strand_id
1 'polypeptide(L)'
;MKKPLLILLCFALVQSFSAQENGGFESWTTNPTFDNPVVTPSDFVSGNDQFFWFTGYTPCTEVAGVNGSAMRLETSIFEGETFPGFAIWGQIPEGDELFFPGGFAFADQFVSGISATFRYDIDPSSPGFVLVQFKNNGMPV
;
A
#
# COMPACT_ATOMS: atom_id res chain seq x y z
N MET A 1 36.86 -63.42 -34.38
CA MET A 1 36.91 -63.21 -32.91
C MET A 1 37.38 -61.78 -32.65
N LYS A 2 36.92 -61.15 -31.56
CA LYS A 2 37.05 -59.72 -31.17
C LYS A 2 35.84 -58.83 -31.57
N LYS A 3 34.85 -58.74 -30.68
CA LYS A 3 33.95 -57.59 -30.55
C LYS A 3 33.65 -57.33 -29.07
N PRO A 4 34.45 -56.51 -28.36
CA PRO A 4 34.05 -55.91 -27.10
C PRO A 4 33.97 -54.40 -27.30
N LEU A 5 32.85 -53.87 -27.79
CA LEU A 5 32.68 -52.42 -27.86
C LEU A 5 31.25 -51.92 -27.67
N LEU A 6 30.27 -52.82 -27.48
CA LEU A 6 28.86 -52.43 -27.36
C LEU A 6 28.40 -52.26 -25.91
N ILE A 7 29.10 -52.87 -24.93
CA ILE A 7 28.70 -52.82 -23.52
C ILE A 7 29.24 -51.56 -22.82
N LEU A 8 30.29 -50.92 -23.36
CA LEU A 8 30.90 -49.73 -22.73
C LEU A 8 30.15 -48.43 -23.05
N LEU A 9 29.27 -48.41 -24.06
CA LEU A 9 28.57 -47.20 -24.49
C LEU A 9 27.22 -46.95 -23.79
N CYS A 10 26.72 -47.91 -22.99
CA CYS A 10 25.47 -47.73 -22.24
C CYS A 10 25.65 -47.09 -20.86
N PHE A 11 26.89 -46.88 -20.39
CA PHE A 11 27.17 -46.31 -19.06
C PHE A 11 27.43 -44.79 -19.03
N ALA A 12 27.38 -44.11 -20.18
CA ALA A 12 27.73 -42.68 -20.28
C ALA A 12 26.53 -41.72 -20.33
N LEU A 13 25.29 -42.20 -20.14
CA LEU A 13 24.07 -41.37 -20.25
C LEU A 13 23.23 -41.33 -18.98
N VAL A 14 23.84 -41.46 -17.81
CA VAL A 14 23.21 -40.97 -16.58
C VAL A 14 23.76 -39.57 -16.36
N GLN A 15 23.18 -38.60 -17.07
CA GLN A 15 23.24 -37.23 -16.58
C GLN A 15 22.49 -37.23 -15.25
N SER A 16 23.24 -37.13 -14.16
CA SER A 16 22.68 -36.83 -12.85
C SER A 16 22.00 -35.47 -12.97
N PHE A 17 20.71 -35.46 -13.30
CA PHE A 17 19.86 -34.38 -12.86
C PHE A 17 19.87 -34.48 -11.34
N SER A 18 20.68 -33.64 -10.69
CA SER A 18 20.36 -33.27 -9.32
C SER A 18 18.99 -32.62 -9.42
N ALA A 19 17.95 -33.38 -9.11
CA ALA A 19 16.73 -32.77 -8.61
C ALA A 19 17.19 -32.03 -7.36
N GLN A 20 17.31 -30.69 -7.47
CA GLN A 20 17.49 -29.86 -6.30
C GLN A 20 16.38 -30.26 -5.34
N GLU A 21 16.73 -30.71 -4.13
CA GLU A 21 15.73 -30.98 -3.10
C GLU A 21 14.89 -29.71 -2.97
N ASN A 22 13.67 -29.74 -3.51
CA ASN A 22 12.63 -28.87 -3.03
C ASN A 22 12.12 -29.50 -1.73
N GLY A 23 12.98 -29.56 -0.70
CA GLY A 23 12.66 -30.12 0.61
C GLY A 23 11.53 -29.39 1.34
N GLY A 24 10.92 -28.38 0.71
CA GLY A 24 9.74 -27.68 1.17
C GLY A 24 8.47 -27.98 0.40
N PHE A 25 8.49 -28.13 -0.94
CA PHE A 25 7.36 -28.20 -1.91
C PHE A 25 6.17 -27.20 -1.73
N GLU A 26 6.10 -26.49 -0.60
CA GLU A 26 5.02 -25.65 -0.09
C GLU A 26 5.58 -24.52 0.80
N SER A 27 6.91 -24.38 0.95
CA SER A 27 7.51 -23.29 1.74
C SER A 27 7.56 -22.00 0.94
N TRP A 28 6.39 -21.50 0.57
CA TRP A 28 6.23 -20.18 -0.01
C TRP A 28 6.36 -19.15 1.11
N THR A 29 7.41 -18.33 1.07
CA THR A 29 7.44 -17.12 1.88
C THR A 29 6.38 -16.18 1.33
N THR A 30 5.21 -16.15 1.95
CA THR A 30 4.18 -15.15 1.65
C THR A 30 4.64 -13.83 2.21
N ASN A 31 5.12 -12.94 1.34
CA ASN A 31 5.32 -11.55 1.73
C ASN A 31 3.93 -10.93 1.87
N PRO A 32 3.56 -10.42 3.06
CA PRO A 32 2.32 -9.68 3.17
C PRO A 32 2.40 -8.47 2.23
N THR A 33 1.28 -8.09 1.63
CA THR A 33 1.15 -6.89 0.79
C THR A 33 -0.07 -6.10 1.23
N PHE A 34 -0.13 -4.84 0.80
CA PHE A 34 -1.34 -4.02 0.91
C PHE A 34 -1.66 -3.43 -0.46
N ASP A 35 -2.93 -3.16 -0.69
CA ASP A 35 -3.39 -2.45 -1.87
C ASP A 35 -3.98 -1.10 -1.48
N ASN A 36 -3.68 -0.08 -2.27
CA ASN A 36 -4.37 1.20 -2.18
C ASN A 36 -5.65 1.16 -3.04
N PRO A 37 -6.72 1.84 -2.63
CA PRO A 37 -7.91 1.98 -3.46
C PRO A 37 -7.58 2.69 -4.78
N VAL A 38 -8.22 2.25 -5.85
CA VAL A 38 -8.18 2.93 -7.15
C VAL A 38 -9.21 4.06 -7.14
N VAL A 39 -8.75 5.31 -7.12
CA VAL A 39 -9.64 6.47 -6.96
C VAL A 39 -9.63 7.40 -8.18
N THR A 40 -10.06 6.91 -9.34
CA THR A 40 -10.12 7.73 -10.57
C THR A 40 -11.16 8.87 -10.46
N PRO A 41 -10.87 10.10 -10.96
CA PRO A 41 -9.67 10.53 -11.70
C PRO A 41 -8.52 11.05 -10.82
N SER A 42 -8.57 10.87 -9.50
CA SER A 42 -7.52 11.30 -8.58
C SER A 42 -6.46 10.22 -8.34
N ASP A 43 -5.38 10.64 -7.70
CA ASP A 43 -4.45 9.72 -7.04
C ASP A 43 -4.92 9.44 -5.61
N PHE A 44 -4.40 8.37 -5.02
CA PHE A 44 -4.60 8.08 -3.61
C PHE A 44 -3.28 7.71 -2.97
N VAL A 45 -2.92 8.41 -1.89
CA VAL A 45 -1.74 8.11 -1.08
C VAL A 45 -2.14 7.95 0.37
N SER A 46 -1.53 6.99 1.06
CA SER A 46 -1.77 6.74 2.48
C SER A 46 -0.46 6.50 3.22
N GLY A 47 -0.53 6.53 4.55
CA GLY A 47 0.59 6.15 5.43
C GLY A 47 0.99 4.66 5.33
N ASN A 48 0.25 3.85 4.56
CA ASN A 48 0.53 2.42 4.42
C ASN A 48 1.90 2.15 3.85
N ASP A 49 2.29 2.80 2.75
CA ASP A 49 3.57 2.51 2.10
C ASP A 49 4.74 2.73 3.05
N GLN A 50 4.77 3.88 3.73
CA GLN A 50 5.84 4.19 4.66
C GLN A 50 5.88 3.21 5.84
N PHE A 51 4.75 2.85 6.45
CA PHE A 51 4.75 2.08 7.69
C PHE A 51 4.83 0.56 7.48
N PHE A 52 4.25 0.07 6.40
CA PHE A 52 4.10 -1.35 6.14
C PHE A 52 5.44 -2.04 5.91
N TRP A 53 6.36 -1.40 5.18
CA TRP A 53 7.67 -2.00 4.90
C TRP A 53 8.56 -2.15 6.14
N PHE A 54 8.31 -1.36 7.20
CA PHE A 54 9.06 -1.48 8.46
C PHE A 54 8.41 -2.46 9.44
N THR A 55 7.08 -2.54 9.46
CA THR A 55 6.35 -3.18 10.58
C THR A 55 5.41 -4.32 10.16
N GLY A 56 5.06 -4.40 8.87
CA GLY A 56 4.01 -5.29 8.38
C GLY A 56 2.59 -4.84 8.70
N TYR A 57 2.41 -3.66 9.32
CA TYR A 57 1.10 -3.10 9.67
C TYR A 57 0.72 -1.94 8.74
N THR A 58 -0.58 -1.77 8.51
CA THR A 58 -1.15 -0.68 7.70
C THR A 58 -1.95 0.28 8.59
N PRO A 59 -1.55 1.56 8.72
CA PRO A 59 -2.27 2.54 9.54
C PRO A 59 -3.55 3.07 8.87
N CYS A 60 -3.75 2.81 7.57
CA CYS A 60 -4.98 3.08 6.83
C CYS A 60 -5.64 1.76 6.41
N THR A 61 -6.78 1.43 7.02
CA THR A 61 -7.48 0.14 6.81
C THR A 61 -8.96 0.33 6.50
N GLU A 62 -9.57 -0.69 5.90
CA GLU A 62 -11.02 -0.79 5.74
C GLU A 62 -11.65 -1.44 6.99
N VAL A 63 -12.72 -0.84 7.51
CA VAL A 63 -13.52 -1.36 8.63
C VAL A 63 -15.01 -1.22 8.34
N ALA A 64 -15.86 -1.83 9.17
CA ALA A 64 -17.31 -1.62 9.08
C ALA A 64 -17.70 -0.18 9.45
N GLY A 65 -18.38 0.50 8.54
CA GLY A 65 -18.92 1.85 8.69
C GLY A 65 -20.38 1.88 9.10
N VAL A 66 -20.98 3.08 9.09
CA VAL A 66 -22.42 3.28 9.35
C VAL A 66 -23.26 2.64 8.24
N ASN A 67 -22.84 2.82 6.98
CA ASN A 67 -23.49 2.27 5.80
C ASN A 67 -22.43 1.62 4.90
N GLY A 68 -22.16 0.32 5.10
CA GLY A 68 -21.12 -0.40 4.34
C GLY A 68 -19.73 -0.23 4.96
N SER A 69 -18.71 -0.08 4.13
CA SER A 69 -17.32 0.05 4.56
C SER A 69 -16.94 1.49 4.89
N ALA A 70 -15.98 1.66 5.79
CA ALA A 70 -15.39 2.94 6.16
C ALA A 70 -13.87 2.82 6.26
N MET A 71 -13.20 3.96 6.11
CA MET A 71 -11.76 4.08 6.32
C MET A 71 -11.46 4.29 7.80
N ARG A 72 -10.53 3.50 8.34
CA ARG A 72 -9.93 3.70 9.66
C ARG A 72 -8.51 4.20 9.47
N LEU A 73 -8.22 5.32 10.12
CA LEU A 73 -6.89 5.92 10.20
C LEU A 73 -6.40 5.81 11.65
N GLU A 74 -5.22 5.24 11.85
CA GLU A 74 -4.63 5.05 13.17
C GLU A 74 -3.17 5.48 13.17
N THR A 75 -2.85 6.46 14.01
CA THR A 75 -1.46 6.81 14.32
C THR A 75 -0.85 5.70 15.17
N SER A 76 0.32 5.22 14.77
CA SER A 76 1.03 4.14 15.47
C SER A 76 2.39 4.63 15.98
N ILE A 77 2.90 4.00 17.03
CA ILE A 77 4.27 4.23 17.53
C ILE A 77 5.07 2.97 17.27
N PHE A 78 6.20 3.09 16.58
CA PHE A 78 7.12 2.00 16.34
C PHE A 78 8.54 2.49 16.66
N GLU A 79 9.25 1.74 17.52
CA GLU A 79 10.60 2.09 17.99
C GLU A 79 10.74 3.51 18.58
N GLY A 80 9.65 4.06 19.13
CA GLY A 80 9.62 5.41 19.69
C GLY A 80 9.38 6.52 18.67
N GLU A 81 9.25 6.18 17.39
CA GLU A 81 8.84 7.11 16.34
C GLU A 81 7.34 7.03 16.08
N THR A 82 6.71 8.19 15.88
CA THR A 82 5.29 8.30 15.57
C THR A 82 5.08 8.22 14.07
N PHE A 83 4.31 7.25 13.63
CA PHE A 83 3.90 7.08 12.23
C PHE A 83 2.45 7.53 12.04
N PRO A 84 2.19 8.54 11.19
CA PRO A 84 0.86 9.09 11.02
C PRO A 84 -0.06 8.14 10.24
N GLY A 85 -1.26 7.92 10.76
CA GLY A 85 -2.35 7.34 9.99
C GLY A 85 -2.99 8.42 9.12
N PHE A 86 -2.67 8.44 7.83
CA PHE A 86 -3.23 9.41 6.89
C PHE A 86 -3.73 8.76 5.59
N ALA A 87 -4.63 9.48 4.93
CA ALA A 87 -5.08 9.22 3.57
C ALA A 87 -5.28 10.55 2.84
N ILE A 88 -4.81 10.62 1.60
CA ILE A 88 -4.87 11.81 0.75
C ILE A 88 -5.49 11.39 -0.58
N TRP A 89 -6.55 12.08 -0.98
CA TRP A 89 -7.05 12.09 -2.35
C TRP A 89 -6.28 13.16 -3.13
N GLY A 90 -5.29 12.73 -3.89
CA GLY A 90 -4.23 13.56 -4.45
C GLY A 90 -2.85 13.00 -4.09
N GLN A 91 -1.87 13.88 -3.96
CA GLN A 91 -0.47 13.52 -3.74
C GLN A 91 0.07 14.16 -2.44
N ILE A 92 1.17 13.61 -1.93
CA ILE A 92 1.91 14.21 -0.81
C ILE A 92 2.50 15.55 -1.29
N PRO A 93 2.42 16.63 -0.48
CA PRO A 93 3.01 17.91 -0.84
C PRO A 93 4.54 17.81 -0.94
N GLU A 94 5.13 18.58 -1.84
CA GLU A 94 6.57 18.73 -1.93
C GLU A 94 7.03 19.96 -1.13
N GLY A 95 8.00 19.76 -0.23
CA GLY A 95 8.57 20.85 0.57
C GLY A 95 7.68 21.30 1.75
N ASP A 96 7.95 22.49 2.26
CA ASP A 96 7.27 23.07 3.44
C ASP A 96 5.96 23.78 3.09
N GLU A 97 5.72 24.00 1.81
CA GLU A 97 4.48 24.57 1.32
C GLU A 97 3.43 23.45 1.33
N LEU A 98 2.41 23.55 2.19
CA LEU A 98 1.30 22.59 2.33
C LEU A 98 0.37 22.59 1.10
N PHE A 99 0.97 22.44 -0.08
CA PHE A 99 0.34 22.40 -1.39
C PHE A 99 0.16 20.94 -1.79
N PHE A 100 -1.07 20.46 -1.76
CA PHE A 100 -1.39 19.07 -2.07
C PHE A 100 -1.74 18.96 -3.57
N PRO A 101 -0.89 18.35 -4.42
CA PRO A 101 -1.19 18.19 -5.84
C PRO A 101 -2.32 17.18 -6.06
N GLY A 102 -2.88 17.16 -7.28
CA GLY A 102 -3.96 16.24 -7.62
C GLY A 102 -5.31 16.62 -7.02
N GLY A 103 -6.07 15.63 -6.55
CA GLY A 103 -7.46 15.82 -6.09
C GLY A 103 -8.49 15.58 -7.19
N PHE A 104 -9.72 16.02 -6.96
CA PHE A 104 -10.81 15.88 -7.91
C PHE A 104 -11.03 17.20 -8.66
N ALA A 105 -11.13 17.12 -9.99
CA ALA A 105 -11.56 18.26 -10.78
C ALA A 105 -13.07 18.47 -10.55
N PHE A 106 -13.44 19.62 -10.01
CA PHE A 106 -14.83 20.04 -9.88
C PHE A 106 -15.12 21.11 -10.92
N ALA A 107 -15.92 20.77 -11.93
CA ALA A 107 -16.40 21.71 -12.95
C ALA A 107 -17.85 22.16 -12.73
N ASP A 108 -18.54 21.55 -11.76
CA ASP A 108 -19.92 21.85 -11.46
C ASP A 108 -20.02 23.10 -10.57
N GLN A 109 -20.63 24.15 -11.11
CA GLN A 109 -20.88 25.42 -10.44
C GLN A 109 -21.89 25.31 -9.28
N PHE A 110 -22.60 24.18 -9.16
CA PHE A 110 -23.60 23.94 -8.13
C PHE A 110 -23.08 23.09 -6.96
N VAL A 111 -21.79 22.73 -6.92
CA VAL A 111 -21.20 22.06 -5.76
C VAL A 111 -21.30 22.99 -4.55
N SER A 112 -22.06 22.56 -3.54
CA SER A 112 -22.38 23.35 -2.35
C SER A 112 -21.51 23.03 -1.13
N GLY A 113 -20.71 21.96 -1.18
CA GLY A 113 -19.76 21.62 -0.12
C GLY A 113 -19.36 20.15 -0.08
N ILE A 114 -18.69 19.77 1.02
CA ILE A 114 -18.29 18.40 1.34
C ILE A 114 -19.00 17.99 2.62
N SER A 115 -19.59 16.79 2.61
CA SER A 115 -20.16 16.17 3.80
C SER A 115 -19.37 14.91 4.13
N ALA A 116 -19.04 14.73 5.40
CA ALA A 116 -18.34 13.55 5.87
C ALA A 116 -18.83 13.16 7.27
N THR A 117 -18.79 11.85 7.55
CA THR A 117 -19.16 11.29 8.85
C THR A 117 -17.92 10.67 9.48
N PHE A 118 -17.61 11.06 10.71
CA PHE A 118 -16.42 10.59 11.42
C PHE A 118 -16.77 10.04 12.79
N ARG A 119 -15.98 9.06 13.22
CA ARG A 119 -15.81 8.69 14.63
C ARG A 119 -14.34 8.89 14.95
N TYR A 120 -14.06 9.47 16.11
CA TYR A 120 -12.69 9.76 16.52
C TYR A 120 -12.49 9.37 17.98
N ASP A 121 -11.27 8.96 18.28
CA ASP A 121 -10.73 8.80 19.62
C ASP A 121 -9.35 9.46 19.57
N ILE A 122 -9.30 10.73 19.98
CA ILE A 122 -8.13 11.60 19.83
C ILE A 122 -7.84 12.20 21.19
N ASP A 123 -6.59 12.06 21.64
CA ASP A 123 -6.08 12.77 22.80
C ASP A 123 -6.08 14.28 22.50
N PRO A 124 -6.72 15.13 23.32
CA PRO A 124 -6.71 16.58 23.12
C PRO A 124 -5.30 17.20 23.02
N SER A 125 -4.27 16.53 23.52
CA SER A 125 -2.86 16.94 23.41
C SER A 125 -2.19 16.57 22.08
N SER A 126 -2.82 15.73 21.26
CA SER A 126 -2.33 15.29 19.95
C SER A 126 -3.45 15.37 18.91
N PRO A 127 -3.82 16.59 18.46
CA PRO A 127 -4.97 16.78 17.59
C PRO A 127 -4.73 16.21 16.18
N GLY A 128 -5.75 15.53 15.65
CA GLY A 128 -5.86 15.24 14.22
C GLY A 128 -6.58 16.37 13.46
N PHE A 129 -6.46 16.39 12.13
CA PHE A 129 -7.17 17.34 11.29
C PHE A 129 -7.68 16.69 10.00
N VAL A 130 -8.70 17.31 9.41
CA VAL A 130 -9.14 17.05 8.04
C VAL A 130 -8.92 18.34 7.25
N LEU A 131 -8.14 18.26 6.18
CA LEU A 131 -7.87 19.40 5.31
C LEU A 131 -8.59 19.20 3.97
N VAL A 132 -9.29 20.24 3.53
CA VAL A 132 -9.82 20.35 2.18
C VAL A 132 -9.19 21.58 1.54
N GLN A 133 -8.49 21.38 0.44
CA GLN A 133 -7.84 22.47 -0.29
C GLN A 133 -8.56 22.70 -1.61
N PHE A 134 -9.23 23.85 -1.74
CA PHE A 134 -9.80 24.30 -3.01
C PHE A 134 -8.70 24.90 -3.87
N LYS A 135 -8.76 24.62 -5.18
CA LYS A 135 -7.74 25.07 -6.12
C LYS A 135 -8.38 25.66 -7.37
N ASN A 136 -7.79 26.74 -7.87
CA ASN A 136 -8.08 27.30 -9.18
C ASN A 136 -6.82 27.16 -10.05
N ASN A 137 -6.93 26.48 -11.19
CA ASN A 137 -5.81 26.18 -12.09
C ASN A 137 -4.61 25.54 -11.37
N GLY A 138 -4.90 24.64 -10.42
CA GLY A 138 -3.87 23.94 -9.65
C GLY A 138 -3.27 24.75 -8.50
N MET A 139 -3.66 26.00 -8.27
CA MET A 139 -3.17 26.81 -7.15
C MET A 139 -4.23 26.91 -6.03
N PRO A 140 -3.85 26.84 -4.73
CA PRO A 140 -4.78 27.06 -3.63
C PRO A 140 -5.46 28.44 -3.69
N VAL A 141 -6.74 28.50 -3.32
CA VAL A 141 -7.55 29.74 -3.26
C VAL A 141 -8.18 29.99 -1.90
#